data_AF-A0A0Z8ICY2-F1
#
_entry.id   AF-A0A0Z8ICY2-F1
#
_cell.length_a   1.000
_cell.length_b   1.000
_cell.length_c   1.000
_cell.angle_alpha   90.00
_cell.angle_beta   90.00
_cell.angle_gamma   90.00
#
_symmetry.space_group_name_H-M   'P 1'
#
loop_
_entity.id
_entity.type
_entity.pdbx_description
1 polymer ?
#
loop_
_entity_poly.entity_id
_entity_poly.type
_entity_poly.pdbx_seq_one_letter_code
_entity_poly.pdbx_strand_id
1 'polypeptide(L)'
;MLGWLDRLFTLLFFLMKLSAIYLVLLLLGGVVLGISPANGTILYLYDNYHMDASKYNFREAFGYFKEHFIRLNLGLGLVLLLIGLLFSGIWLLIQLPQTWWMPAVLITNAFGLFYVFALYALFLKLQVHFEFSLKTGLQLAAVSLFLDWKALVKFLLGSLVCGFMLFKLPLILFFFLPVLWLLFLYDAFDPVYKQVDKDYL
;
A
#
# COMPACT_ATOMS: atom_id res chain seq x y z
N MET A 1 19.63 22.88 17.65
CA MET A 1 20.06 21.53 17.26
C MET A 1 19.16 20.57 18.02
N LEU A 2 18.07 20.04 17.41
CA LEU A 2 17.26 19.01 18.10
C LEU A 2 18.16 17.81 18.38
N GLY A 3 18.16 17.33 19.62
CA GLY A 3 18.89 16.13 20.01
C GLY A 3 18.36 14.90 19.28
N TRP A 4 19.16 13.83 19.23
CA TRP A 4 18.72 12.54 18.69
C TRP A 4 17.46 12.00 19.40
N LEU A 5 17.35 12.31 20.70
CA LEU A 5 16.19 11.98 21.53
C LEU A 5 14.92 12.71 21.05
N ASP A 6 15.01 14.01 20.76
CA ASP A 6 13.86 14.80 20.30
C ASP A 6 13.34 14.31 18.94
N ARG A 7 14.26 13.92 18.04
CA ARG A 7 13.90 13.31 16.76
C ARG A 7 13.19 11.97 16.94
N LEU A 8 13.70 11.12 17.84
CA LEU A 8 13.09 9.84 18.17
C LEU A 8 11.67 10.06 18.73
N PHE A 9 11.50 10.97 19.68
CA PHE A 9 10.20 11.31 20.25
C PHE A 9 9.23 11.83 19.20
N THR A 10 9.70 12.72 18.31
CA THR A 10 8.88 13.27 17.23
C THR A 10 8.39 12.18 16.29
N LEU A 11 9.29 11.26 15.89
CA LEU A 11 8.97 10.13 15.02
C LEU A 11 8.00 9.15 15.68
N LEU A 12 8.22 8.80 16.95
CA LEU A 12 7.32 7.92 17.70
C LEU A 12 5.94 8.55 17.89
N PHE A 13 5.88 9.84 18.23
CA PHE A 13 4.62 10.56 18.39
C PHE A 13 3.83 10.63 17.07
N PHE A 14 4.53 10.93 15.98
CA PHE A 14 3.98 10.91 14.63
C PHE A 14 3.38 9.55 14.28
N LEU A 15 4.17 8.46 14.42
CA LEU A 15 3.71 7.11 14.13
C LEU A 15 2.53 6.69 15.00
N MET A 16 2.57 7.04 16.29
CA MET A 16 1.49 6.74 17.23
C MET A 16 0.19 7.43 16.84
N LYS A 17 0.24 8.73 16.52
CA LYS A 17 -0.95 9.48 16.10
C LYS A 17 -1.53 8.90 14.81
N LEU A 18 -0.67 8.59 13.84
CA LEU A 18 -1.09 8.08 12.54
C LEU A 18 -1.67 6.66 12.65
N SER A 19 -1.05 5.81 13.46
CA SER A 19 -1.53 4.44 13.73
C SER A 19 -2.84 4.45 14.52
N ALA A 20 -3.03 5.40 15.44
CA ALA A 20 -4.30 5.56 16.15
C ALA A 20 -5.44 5.95 15.19
N ILE A 21 -5.19 6.90 14.28
CA ILE A 21 -6.16 7.27 13.23
C ILE A 21 -6.45 6.05 12.36
N TYR A 22 -5.41 5.35 11.88
CA TYR A 22 -5.54 4.16 11.05
C TYR A 22 -6.43 3.10 11.71
N LEU A 23 -6.17 2.78 12.98
CA LEU A 23 -6.91 1.76 13.72
C LEU A 23 -8.39 2.13 13.88
N VAL A 24 -8.69 3.38 14.22
CA VAL A 24 -10.08 3.83 14.35
C VAL A 24 -10.81 3.73 12.99
N LEU A 25 -10.18 4.19 11.91
CA LEU A 25 -10.77 4.10 10.56
C LEU A 25 -10.95 2.65 10.11
N LEU A 26 -9.97 1.78 10.38
CA LEU A 26 -10.03 0.35 10.12
C LEU A 26 -11.25 -0.28 10.82
N LEU A 27 -11.45 0.03 12.11
CA LEU A 27 -12.58 -0.47 12.89
C LEU A 27 -13.93 0.07 12.38
N LEU A 28 -14.00 1.37 12.02
CA LEU A 28 -15.21 1.97 11.46
C LEU A 28 -15.62 1.35 10.12
N GLY A 29 -14.67 0.85 9.33
CA GLY A 29 -14.94 0.10 8.10
C GLY A 29 -15.21 -1.40 8.32
N GLY A 30 -15.39 -1.87 9.56
CA GLY A 30 -15.62 -3.29 9.84
C GLY A 30 -14.39 -4.18 9.57
N VAL A 31 -13.19 -3.63 9.77
CA VAL A 31 -11.87 -4.22 9.47
C VAL A 31 -11.68 -4.48 7.98
N VAL A 32 -12.41 -5.43 7.39
CA VAL A 32 -12.22 -5.87 5.99
C VAL A 32 -12.41 -4.73 5.00
N LEU A 33 -13.56 -4.03 5.06
CA LEU A 33 -13.84 -2.88 4.20
C LEU A 33 -13.17 -1.60 4.72
N GLY A 34 -12.49 -1.66 5.87
CA GLY A 34 -11.73 -0.56 6.44
C GLY A 34 -10.31 -0.47 5.91
N ILE A 35 -9.70 -1.59 5.47
CA ILE A 35 -8.27 -1.65 5.09
C ILE A 35 -7.94 -0.64 4.00
N SER A 36 -8.58 -0.74 2.84
CA SER A 36 -8.25 0.13 1.70
C SER A 36 -8.53 1.60 1.94
N PRO A 37 -9.73 2.00 2.45
CA PRO A 37 -9.98 3.41 2.73
C PRO A 37 -9.12 3.97 3.85
N ALA A 38 -8.77 3.19 4.88
CA ALA A 38 -7.81 3.61 5.88
C ALA A 38 -6.42 3.80 5.26
N ASN A 39 -5.94 2.87 4.43
CA ASN A 39 -4.65 2.98 3.74
C ASN A 39 -4.56 4.28 2.92
N GLY A 40 -5.57 4.55 2.08
CA GLY A 40 -5.63 5.78 1.28
C GLY A 40 -5.66 7.04 2.14
N THR A 41 -6.40 7.01 3.26
CA THR A 41 -6.47 8.16 4.19
C THR A 41 -5.12 8.45 4.85
N ILE A 42 -4.36 7.42 5.23
CA ILE A 42 -3.03 7.62 5.82
C ILE A 42 -2.05 8.20 4.81
N LEU A 43 -2.07 7.72 3.57
CA LEU A 43 -1.26 8.28 2.51
C LEU A 43 -1.65 9.72 2.20
N TYR A 44 -2.95 10.04 2.19
CA TYR A 44 -3.46 11.40 2.04
C TYR A 44 -2.94 12.35 3.13
N LEU A 45 -3.02 11.95 4.40
CA LEU A 45 -2.52 12.80 5.49
C LEU A 45 -1.00 12.98 5.41
N TYR A 46 -0.27 11.92 5.02
CA TYR A 46 1.19 11.97 4.87
C TYR A 46 1.65 12.83 3.69
N ASP A 47 0.90 12.82 2.59
CA ASP A 47 1.15 13.70 1.45
C ASP A 47 0.97 15.18 1.86
N ASN A 48 -0.13 15.51 2.53
CA ASN A 48 -0.46 16.90 2.87
C ASN A 48 0.39 17.49 4.00
N TYR A 49 0.78 16.69 4.98
CA TYR A 49 1.39 17.18 6.22
C TYR A 49 2.74 16.55 6.57
N HIS A 50 3.18 15.53 5.84
CA HIS A 50 4.43 14.81 6.11
C HIS A 50 4.55 14.45 7.60
N MET A 51 5.70 14.66 8.24
CA MET A 51 5.90 14.35 9.66
C MET A 51 5.35 15.41 10.64
N ASP A 52 4.61 16.42 10.17
CA ASP A 52 4.00 17.43 11.03
C ASP A 52 2.73 16.89 11.73
N ALA A 53 2.95 16.02 12.71
CA ALA A 53 1.90 15.32 13.44
C ALA A 53 0.88 16.28 14.08
N SER A 54 1.22 17.56 14.32
CA SER A 54 0.31 18.54 14.92
C SER A 54 -0.91 18.81 14.05
N LYS A 55 -0.76 18.78 12.71
CA LYS A 55 -1.80 19.12 11.74
C LYS A 55 -2.80 18.00 11.47
N TYR A 56 -2.47 16.77 11.87
CA TYR A 56 -3.30 15.60 11.62
C TYR A 56 -4.60 15.68 12.42
N ASN A 57 -5.74 15.73 11.73
CA ASN A 57 -7.05 15.86 12.37
C ASN A 57 -7.96 14.69 12.02
N PHE A 58 -8.59 14.09 13.04
CA PHE A 58 -9.50 12.96 12.82
C PHE A 58 -10.71 13.33 11.96
N ARG A 59 -11.24 14.56 12.09
CA ARG A 59 -12.37 15.03 11.30
C ARG A 59 -12.07 15.04 9.80
N GLU A 60 -10.88 15.50 9.44
CA GLU A 60 -10.39 15.53 8.07
C GLU A 60 -10.13 14.12 7.55
N ALA A 61 -9.40 13.31 8.33
CA ALA A 61 -9.15 11.90 8.02
C ALA A 61 -10.46 11.13 7.75
N PHE A 62 -11.46 11.31 8.62
CA PHE A 62 -12.77 10.68 8.46
C PHE A 62 -13.57 11.25 7.28
N GLY A 63 -13.35 12.53 6.92
CA GLY A 63 -13.89 13.13 5.71
C GLY A 63 -13.40 12.39 4.46
N TYR A 64 -12.08 12.33 4.30
CA TYR A 64 -11.44 11.63 3.18
C TYR A 64 -11.82 10.14 3.12
N PHE A 65 -11.81 9.47 4.28
CA PHE A 65 -12.17 8.06 4.41
C PHE A 65 -13.56 7.76 3.85
N LYS A 66 -14.57 8.57 4.21
CA LYS A 66 -15.94 8.38 3.75
C LYS A 66 -16.10 8.68 2.26
N GLU A 67 -15.51 9.77 1.81
CA GLU A 67 -15.58 10.21 0.42
C GLU A 67 -15.03 9.15 -0.53
N HIS A 68 -13.91 8.53 -0.16
CA HIS A 68 -13.22 7.55 -1.00
C HIS A 68 -13.56 6.09 -0.65
N PHE A 69 -14.47 5.85 0.30
CA PHE A 69 -14.76 4.52 0.85
C PHE A 69 -15.08 3.48 -0.22
N ILE A 70 -16.02 3.79 -1.11
CA ILE A 70 -16.48 2.88 -2.15
C ILE A 70 -15.38 2.64 -3.18
N ARG A 71 -14.74 3.71 -3.68
CA ARG A 71 -13.72 3.64 -4.73
C ARG A 71 -12.52 2.80 -4.27
N LEU A 72 -12.02 3.06 -3.07
CA LEU A 72 -10.87 2.33 -2.52
C LEU A 72 -11.21 0.86 -2.28
N ASN A 73 -12.42 0.55 -1.79
CA ASN A 73 -12.84 -0.84 -1.62
C ASN A 73 -13.07 -1.57 -2.94
N LEU A 74 -13.58 -0.91 -3.98
CA LEU A 74 -13.68 -1.49 -5.32
C LEU A 74 -12.29 -1.78 -5.90
N GLY A 75 -11.33 -0.85 -5.73
CA GLY A 75 -9.95 -1.05 -6.14
C GLY A 75 -9.31 -2.25 -5.45
N LEU A 76 -9.43 -2.34 -4.13
CA LEU A 76 -8.96 -3.49 -3.36
C LEU A 76 -9.68 -4.79 -3.76
N GLY A 77 -11.01 -4.76 -3.93
CA GLY A 77 -11.80 -5.93 -4.29
C GLY A 77 -11.39 -6.53 -5.63
N LEU A 78 -11.14 -5.69 -6.65
CA LEU A 78 -10.65 -6.15 -7.95
C LEU A 78 -9.25 -6.78 -7.85
N VAL A 79 -8.35 -6.16 -7.09
CA VAL A 79 -7.00 -6.67 -6.85
C VAL A 79 -7.05 -8.00 -6.10
N LEU A 80 -7.88 -8.12 -5.05
CA LEU A 80 -8.05 -9.36 -4.30
C LEU A 80 -8.64 -10.47 -5.17
N LEU A 81 -9.58 -10.15 -6.08
CA LEU A 81 -10.11 -11.11 -7.04
C LEU A 81 -9.00 -11.65 -7.96
N LEU A 82 -8.14 -10.77 -8.48
CA LEU A 82 -7.00 -11.18 -9.31
C LEU A 82 -5.98 -12.02 -8.53
N ILE A 83 -5.67 -11.62 -7.29
CA ILE A 83 -4.82 -12.39 -6.39
C ILE A 83 -5.42 -13.78 -6.14
N GLY A 84 -6.72 -13.87 -5.85
CA GLY A 84 -7.42 -15.13 -5.63
C GLY A 84 -7.36 -16.05 -6.86
N LEU A 85 -7.53 -15.50 -8.06
CA LEU A 85 -7.38 -16.26 -9.31
C LEU A 85 -5.96 -16.81 -9.47
N LEU A 86 -4.92 -16.00 -9.26
CA LEU A 86 -3.53 -16.44 -9.36
C LEU A 86 -3.17 -17.50 -8.30
N PHE A 87 -3.61 -17.32 -7.05
CA PHE A 87 -3.45 -18.33 -6.01
C PHE A 87 -4.16 -19.63 -6.35
N SER A 88 -5.38 -19.55 -6.89
CA SER A 88 -6.11 -20.74 -7.35
C SER A 88 -5.36 -21.48 -8.47
N GLY A 89 -4.71 -20.74 -9.37
CA GLY A 89 -3.84 -21.30 -10.40
C GLY A 89 -2.66 -22.08 -9.82
N ILE A 90 -1.98 -21.52 -8.82
CA ILE A 90 -0.89 -22.20 -8.10
C ILE A 90 -1.42 -23.47 -7.39
N TRP A 91 -2.55 -23.35 -6.68
CA TRP A 91 -3.16 -24.48 -5.97
C TRP A 91 -3.51 -25.65 -6.89
N LEU A 92 -4.02 -25.36 -8.10
CA LEU A 92 -4.30 -26.36 -9.12
C LEU A 92 -3.02 -26.99 -9.69
N LEU A 93 -1.97 -26.18 -9.92
CA LEU A 93 -0.70 -26.67 -10.47
C LEU A 93 -0.01 -27.69 -9.55
N ILE A 94 -0.09 -27.49 -8.23
CA ILE A 94 0.52 -28.40 -7.26
C ILE A 94 -0.15 -29.79 -7.26
N GLN A 95 -1.42 -29.88 -7.67
CA GLN A 95 -2.17 -31.14 -7.72
C GLN A 95 -1.89 -31.97 -8.98
N LEU A 96 -1.31 -31.37 -10.02
CA LEU A 96 -1.04 -32.03 -11.28
C LEU A 96 0.27 -32.84 -11.23
N PRO A 97 0.40 -33.92 -12.04
CA PRO A 97 1.65 -34.68 -12.14
C PRO A 97 2.81 -33.78 -12.57
N GLN A 98 3.88 -33.78 -11.78
CA GLN A 98 5.01 -32.85 -11.97
C GLN A 98 5.66 -33.03 -13.33
N THR A 99 5.61 -31.96 -14.14
CA THR A 99 6.13 -31.92 -15.51
C THR A 99 7.14 -30.78 -15.66
N TRP A 100 8.08 -30.90 -16.60
CA TRP A 100 9.18 -29.95 -16.81
C TRP A 100 8.77 -28.49 -17.06
N TRP A 101 7.55 -28.21 -17.56
CA TRP A 101 7.06 -26.86 -17.82
C TRP A 101 6.40 -26.19 -16.60
N MET A 102 6.06 -26.95 -15.55
CA MET A 102 5.38 -26.41 -14.37
C MET A 102 6.16 -25.33 -13.62
N PRO A 103 7.50 -25.41 -13.47
CA PRO A 103 8.28 -24.33 -12.89
C PRO A 103 8.08 -22.99 -13.60
N ALA A 104 7.97 -22.98 -14.94
CA ALA A 104 7.75 -21.76 -15.70
C ALA A 104 6.39 -21.11 -15.32
N VAL A 105 5.33 -21.91 -15.21
CA VAL A 105 3.99 -21.43 -14.84
C VAL A 105 3.95 -20.94 -13.39
N LEU A 106 4.67 -21.59 -12.47
CA LEU A 106 4.80 -21.13 -11.09
C LEU A 106 5.50 -19.77 -11.02
N ILE A 107 6.60 -19.59 -11.78
CA ILE A 107 7.31 -18.31 -11.86
C ILE A 107 6.39 -17.22 -12.43
N THR A 108 5.64 -17.52 -13.49
CA THR A 108 4.66 -16.58 -14.07
C THR A 108 3.59 -16.18 -13.06
N ASN A 109 3.04 -17.13 -12.29
CA ASN A 109 2.05 -16.82 -11.25
C ASN A 109 2.65 -16.00 -10.11
N ALA A 110 3.86 -16.32 -9.65
CA ALA A 110 4.56 -15.56 -8.62
C ALA A 110 4.82 -14.12 -9.08
N PHE A 111 5.27 -13.93 -10.33
CA PHE A 111 5.43 -12.62 -10.93
C PHE A 111 4.09 -11.88 -11.05
N GLY A 112 3.03 -12.55 -11.47
CA GLY A 112 1.69 -12.00 -11.54
C GLY A 112 1.17 -11.52 -10.18
N LEU A 113 1.40 -12.30 -9.12
CA LEU A 113 1.02 -11.93 -7.75
C LEU A 113 1.76 -10.67 -7.30
N PHE A 114 3.08 -10.62 -7.53
CA PHE A 114 3.86 -9.44 -7.22
C PHE A 114 3.40 -8.22 -8.03
N TYR A 115 3.14 -8.38 -9.32
CA TYR A 115 2.66 -7.32 -10.20
C TYR A 115 1.32 -6.74 -9.71
N VAL A 116 0.35 -7.60 -9.40
CA VAL A 116 -0.97 -7.18 -8.91
C VAL A 116 -0.86 -6.50 -7.53
N PHE A 117 0.04 -6.97 -6.67
CA PHE A 117 0.31 -6.32 -5.39
C PHE A 117 0.94 -4.93 -5.56
N ALA A 118 1.93 -4.80 -6.43
CA ALA A 118 2.56 -3.52 -6.75
C ALA A 118 1.58 -2.55 -7.43
N LEU A 119 0.69 -3.07 -8.29
CA LEU A 119 -0.36 -2.29 -8.95
C LEU A 119 -1.27 -1.61 -7.93
N TYR A 120 -1.72 -2.37 -6.92
CA TYR A 120 -2.53 -1.82 -5.84
C TYR A 120 -1.78 -0.76 -5.03
N ALA A 121 -0.51 -1.04 -4.70
CA ALA A 121 0.32 -0.11 -3.96
C ALA A 121 0.49 1.23 -4.68
N LEU A 122 0.76 1.19 -5.99
CA LEU A 122 0.90 2.39 -6.79
C LEU A 122 -0.45 3.10 -7.03
N PHE A 123 -1.53 2.34 -7.20
CA PHE A 123 -2.89 2.88 -7.26
C PHE A 123 -3.23 3.70 -6.01
N LEU A 124 -2.94 3.17 -4.82
CA LEU A 124 -3.13 3.90 -3.55
C LEU A 124 -2.36 5.23 -3.53
N LYS A 125 -1.12 5.24 -4.02
CA LYS A 125 -0.31 6.46 -4.08
C LYS A 125 -0.90 7.47 -5.09
N LEU A 126 -1.19 7.03 -6.31
CA LEU A 126 -1.67 7.92 -7.37
C LEU A 126 -3.04 8.52 -7.04
N GLN A 127 -3.92 7.77 -6.39
CA GLN A 127 -5.25 8.28 -6.00
C GLN A 127 -5.19 9.44 -5.00
N VAL A 128 -4.11 9.57 -4.23
CA VAL A 128 -3.95 10.71 -3.30
C VAL A 128 -3.70 12.01 -4.06
N HIS A 129 -2.93 11.95 -5.15
CA HIS A 129 -2.52 13.14 -5.91
C HIS A 129 -3.51 13.53 -7.01
N PHE A 130 -4.37 12.59 -7.45
CA PHE A 130 -5.21 12.79 -8.62
C PHE A 130 -6.64 12.30 -8.44
N GLU A 131 -7.61 13.13 -8.83
CA GLU A 131 -9.02 12.77 -8.91
C GLU A 131 -9.32 11.96 -10.18
N PHE A 132 -8.89 10.70 -10.22
CA PHE A 132 -9.19 9.81 -11.35
C PHE A 132 -10.42 8.93 -11.14
N SER A 133 -11.06 8.54 -12.25
CA SER A 133 -11.95 7.38 -12.25
C SER A 133 -11.16 6.12 -11.87
N LEU A 134 -11.81 5.13 -11.25
CA LEU A 134 -11.15 3.88 -10.83
C LEU A 134 -10.42 3.19 -11.99
N LYS A 135 -11.04 3.16 -13.18
CA LYS A 135 -10.46 2.56 -14.38
C LYS A 135 -9.19 3.30 -14.79
N THR A 136 -9.25 4.63 -14.87
CA THR A 136 -8.11 5.47 -15.26
C THR A 136 -6.98 5.35 -14.24
N GLY A 137 -7.29 5.36 -12.93
CA GLY A 137 -6.29 5.22 -11.87
C GLY A 137 -5.55 3.88 -11.93
N LEU A 138 -6.28 2.77 -12.16
CA LEU A 138 -5.66 1.44 -12.31
C LEU A 138 -4.85 1.31 -13.61
N GLN A 139 -5.33 1.88 -14.73
CA GLN A 139 -4.59 1.89 -15.99
C GLN A 139 -3.30 2.69 -15.88
N LEU A 140 -3.37 3.86 -15.25
CA LEU A 140 -2.20 4.70 -15.01
C LEU A 140 -1.20 3.95 -14.11
N ALA A 141 -1.65 3.40 -12.97
CA ALA A 141 -0.80 2.59 -12.11
C ALA A 141 -0.13 1.43 -12.89
N ALA A 142 -0.87 0.73 -13.76
CA ALA A 142 -0.35 -0.38 -14.53
C ALA A 142 0.79 0.01 -15.47
N VAL A 143 0.69 1.16 -16.14
CA VAL A 143 1.73 1.69 -17.03
C VAL A 143 2.90 2.23 -16.20
N SER A 144 2.59 2.95 -15.12
CA SER A 144 3.58 3.62 -14.28
C SER A 144 4.52 2.66 -13.55
N LEU A 145 4.10 1.41 -13.25
CA LEU A 145 4.97 0.41 -12.64
C LEU A 145 6.24 0.14 -13.46
N PHE A 146 6.17 0.26 -14.78
CA PHE A 146 7.30 -0.01 -15.67
C PHE A 146 8.25 1.18 -15.86
N LEU A 147 7.93 2.34 -15.28
CA LEU A 147 8.74 3.56 -15.41
C LEU A 147 10.05 3.48 -14.60
N ASP A 148 10.04 2.83 -13.44
CA ASP A 148 11.25 2.66 -12.62
C ASP A 148 11.35 1.26 -12.00
N TRP A 149 12.20 0.42 -12.60
CA TRP A 149 12.46 -0.93 -12.09
C TRP A 149 13.16 -0.93 -10.72
N LYS A 150 13.93 0.12 -10.37
CA LYS A 150 14.60 0.23 -9.06
C LYS A 150 13.57 0.45 -7.96
N ALA A 151 12.53 1.23 -8.25
CA ALA A 151 11.40 1.43 -7.34
C ALA A 151 10.69 0.09 -7.06
N LEU A 152 10.45 -0.73 -8.09
CA LEU A 152 9.86 -2.07 -7.93
C LEU A 152 10.71 -2.99 -7.06
N VAL A 153 12.03 -3.04 -7.30
CA VAL A 153 12.93 -3.88 -6.49
C VAL A 153 12.98 -3.40 -5.04
N LYS A 154 13.07 -2.07 -4.82
CA LYS A 154 13.02 -1.48 -3.49
C LYS A 154 11.71 -1.86 -2.80
N PHE A 155 10.58 -1.69 -3.47
CA PHE A 155 9.26 -2.03 -2.97
C PHE A 155 9.11 -3.51 -2.60
N LEU A 156 9.60 -4.42 -3.45
CA LEU A 156 9.63 -5.86 -3.18
C LEU A 156 10.43 -6.17 -1.92
N LEU A 157 11.67 -5.69 -1.84
CA LEU A 157 12.55 -5.96 -0.71
C LEU A 157 11.98 -5.39 0.60
N GLY A 158 11.50 -4.15 0.59
CA GLY A 158 10.92 -3.54 1.79
C GLY A 158 9.63 -4.22 2.23
N SER A 159 8.78 -4.64 1.28
CA SER A 159 7.57 -5.40 1.61
C SER A 159 7.89 -6.78 2.18
N LEU A 160 8.93 -7.46 1.69
CA LEU A 160 9.41 -8.72 2.26
C LEU A 160 9.96 -8.53 3.67
N VAL A 161 10.71 -7.45 3.93
CA VAL A 161 11.21 -7.12 5.27
C VAL A 161 10.05 -6.84 6.24
N CYS A 162 9.07 -6.03 5.83
CA CYS A 162 7.87 -5.79 6.64
C CYS A 162 7.09 -7.10 6.89
N GLY A 163 6.91 -7.94 5.87
CA GLY A 163 6.27 -9.24 6.00
C GLY A 163 7.00 -10.15 6.99
N PHE A 164 8.33 -10.25 6.89
CA PHE A 164 9.15 -11.02 7.81
C PHE A 164 9.05 -10.51 9.26
N MET A 165 9.01 -9.20 9.44
CA MET A 165 8.81 -8.57 10.75
C MET A 165 7.44 -8.92 11.36
N LEU A 166 6.36 -8.95 10.59
CA LEU A 166 5.03 -9.36 11.09
C LEU A 166 5.05 -10.74 11.76
N PHE A 167 5.81 -11.68 11.20
CA PHE A 167 5.90 -13.04 11.75
C PHE A 167 6.67 -13.14 13.06
N LYS A 168 7.47 -12.14 13.41
CA LYS A 168 8.39 -12.18 14.56
C LYS A 168 8.02 -11.23 15.68
N LEU A 169 7.21 -10.21 15.41
CA LEU A 169 6.99 -9.12 16.37
C LEU A 169 5.81 -9.36 17.33
N PRO A 170 5.88 -8.83 18.56
CA PRO A 170 4.78 -8.84 19.50
C PRO A 170 3.58 -8.02 19.00
N LEU A 171 2.38 -8.35 19.50
CA LEU A 171 1.10 -7.72 19.11
C LEU A 171 1.11 -6.18 19.11
N ILE A 172 1.89 -5.54 19.98
CA ILE A 172 1.96 -4.07 20.07
C ILE A 172 2.54 -3.46 18.79
N LEU A 173 3.53 -4.10 18.17
CA LEU A 173 4.15 -3.60 16.94
C LEU A 173 3.31 -3.87 15.69
N PHE A 174 2.37 -4.81 15.77
CA PHE A 174 1.40 -5.07 14.71
C PHE A 174 0.56 -3.84 14.36
N PHE A 175 0.30 -2.96 15.32
CA PHE A 175 -0.50 -1.74 15.08
C PHE A 175 0.25 -0.66 14.29
N PHE A 176 1.58 -0.60 14.43
CA PHE A 176 2.41 0.41 13.76
C PHE A 176 2.86 -0.03 12.37
N LEU A 177 3.01 -1.34 12.17
CA LEU A 177 3.63 -1.86 10.97
C LEU A 177 2.85 -1.59 9.67
N PRO A 178 1.51 -1.64 9.62
CA PRO A 178 0.75 -1.24 8.44
C PRO A 178 1.04 0.21 8.05
N VAL A 179 1.08 1.12 9.02
CA VAL A 179 1.41 2.54 8.78
C VAL A 179 2.85 2.67 8.30
N LEU A 180 3.81 2.01 8.94
CA LEU A 180 5.21 2.02 8.50
C LEU A 180 5.37 1.51 7.06
N TRP A 181 4.65 0.43 6.70
CA TRP A 181 4.66 -0.10 5.35
C TRP A 181 4.04 0.88 4.34
N LEU A 182 2.96 1.59 4.71
CA LEU A 182 2.37 2.64 3.86
C LEU A 182 3.32 3.82 3.62
N LEU A 183 4.00 4.30 4.67
CA LEU A 183 5.00 5.36 4.54
C LEU A 183 6.18 4.90 3.67
N PHE A 184 6.65 3.67 3.87
CA PHE A 184 7.67 3.08 3.03
C PHE A 184 7.23 2.96 1.56
N LEU A 185 6.00 2.51 1.32
CA LEU A 185 5.39 2.43 -0.02
C LEU A 185 5.37 3.79 -0.69
N TYR A 186 4.95 4.83 0.05
CA TYR A 186 4.91 6.20 -0.45
C TYR A 186 6.30 6.64 -0.93
N ASP A 187 7.33 6.41 -0.12
CA ASP A 187 8.72 6.77 -0.45
C ASP A 187 9.33 5.88 -1.54
N ALA A 188 8.94 4.61 -1.62
CA ALA A 188 9.43 3.66 -2.62
C ALA A 188 8.99 4.04 -4.03
N PHE A 189 7.74 4.52 -4.18
CA PHE A 189 7.16 4.93 -5.45
C PHE A 189 7.28 6.43 -5.74
N ASP A 190 8.01 7.20 -4.93
CA ASP A 190 8.32 8.61 -5.20
C ASP A 190 8.97 8.88 -6.57
N PRO A 191 9.99 8.13 -7.02
CA PRO A 191 10.56 8.36 -8.35
C PRO A 191 9.56 8.07 -9.48
N VAL A 192 8.68 7.08 -9.31
CA VAL A 192 7.64 6.74 -10.30
C VAL A 192 6.61 7.87 -10.39
N TYR A 193 6.13 8.35 -9.24
CA TYR A 193 5.20 9.49 -9.21
C TYR A 193 5.79 10.73 -9.89
N LYS A 194 7.03 11.09 -9.58
CA LYS A 194 7.71 12.26 -10.18
C LYS A 194 7.89 12.18 -11.69
N GLN A 195 7.87 10.99 -12.28
CA GLN A 195 7.89 10.81 -13.73
C GLN A 195 6.48 10.96 -14.31
N VAL A 196 5.48 10.36 -13.66
CA VAL A 196 4.07 10.52 -14.05
C VAL A 196 3.64 11.99 -14.03
N ASP A 197 4.03 12.72 -13.00
CA ASP A 197 3.76 14.15 -12.83
C ASP A 197 4.44 15.02 -13.92
N LYS A 198 5.51 14.54 -14.56
CA LYS A 198 6.19 15.27 -15.65
C LYS A 198 5.69 14.91 -17.05
N ASP A 199 5.25 13.66 -17.22
CA ASP A 199 4.91 13.12 -18.54
C ASP A 199 3.41 13.24 -18.86
N TYR A 200 2.55 13.41 -17.85
CA TYR A 200 1.09 13.42 -18.00
C TYR A 200 0.40 14.69 -17.47
N LEU A 201 1.17 15.68 -16.99
CA LEU A 201 0.74 17.04 -16.64
C LEU A 201 1.65 18.06 -17.34
#